data_AF-A0A7M2XXE2-F1
#
_entry.id   AF-A0A7M2XXE2-F1
#
_cell.length_a   1.000
_cell.length_b   1.000
_cell.length_c   1.000
_cell.angle_alpha   90.00
_cell.angle_beta   90.00
_cell.angle_gamma   90.00
#
_symmetry.space_group_name_H-M   'P 1'
#
loop_
_entity.id
_entity.type
_entity.pdbx_description
1 polymer ?
#
loop_
_entity_poly.entity_id
_entity_poly.type
_entity_poly.pdbx_seq_one_letter_code
_entity_poly.pdbx_strand_id
1 'polypeptide(L)'
;MNNAVRQSEPLPVWVVVADTTGRLAAPCQAVGITAHRALLVAATDDVDAFVAAVARFGVTVPSRRRGDLLPAGVVQAVFDPIVGTTRERPGRLLARCGDGRDGAVLVDGDLVVPWADLGDLTALAAEAARTAA
;
A
#
# COMPACT_ATOMS: atom_id res chain seq x y z
N MET A 1 1.79 30.28 28.15
CA MET A 1 1.04 30.23 26.88
C MET A 1 2.01 29.83 25.78
N ASN A 2 1.54 29.00 24.84
CA ASN A 2 2.24 28.44 23.65
C ASN A 2 2.83 27.03 23.83
N ASN A 3 1.96 26.08 24.19
CA ASN A 3 2.12 24.69 23.75
C ASN A 3 1.85 24.66 22.25
N ALA A 4 2.88 24.94 21.44
CA ALA A 4 2.87 24.55 20.04
C ALA A 4 2.90 23.01 20.04
N VAL A 5 1.71 22.41 20.02
CA VAL A 5 1.54 21.05 19.53
C VAL A 5 2.21 21.05 18.16
N ARG A 6 3.43 20.53 18.07
CA ARG A 6 3.98 20.11 16.79
C ARG A 6 3.00 19.05 16.32
N GLN A 7 2.04 19.45 15.48
CA GLN A 7 1.27 18.50 14.71
C GLN A 7 2.33 17.80 13.86
N SER A 8 2.70 16.58 14.25
CA SER A 8 3.52 15.73 13.40
C SER A 8 2.83 15.71 12.04
N GLU A 9 3.54 16.13 10.98
CA GLU A 9 2.96 16.13 9.65
C GLU A 9 2.38 14.74 9.37
N PRO A 10 1.18 14.65 8.78
CA PRO A 10 0.51 13.37 8.63
C PRO A 10 1.31 12.52 7.63
N LEU A 11 1.55 11.25 7.99
CA LEU A 11 2.40 10.34 7.20
C LEU A 11 2.03 10.36 5.71
N PRO A 12 3.01 10.43 4.80
CA PRO A 12 2.73 10.29 3.38
C PRO A 12 2.21 8.88 3.09
N VAL A 13 1.37 8.76 2.07
CA VAL A 13 0.75 7.50 1.66
C VAL A 13 1.28 7.15 0.29
N TRP A 14 1.98 6.03 0.18
CA TRP A 14 2.60 5.57 -1.07
C TRP A 14 1.76 4.48 -1.71
N VAL A 15 1.74 4.48 -3.04
CA VAL A 15 0.97 3.55 -3.86
C VAL A 15 1.82 2.99 -4.99
N VAL A 16 1.63 1.71 -5.28
CA VAL A 16 2.07 1.06 -6.52
C VAL A 16 0.98 0.13 -7.03
N VAL A 17 0.96 -0.12 -8.33
CA VAL A 17 0.06 -1.10 -8.95
C VAL A 17 0.72 -2.47 -8.95
N ALA A 18 -0.05 -3.50 -8.60
CA ALA A 18 0.37 -4.90 -8.64
C ALA A 18 -0.69 -5.75 -9.35
N ASP A 19 -0.26 -6.80 -10.03
CA ASP A 19 -1.18 -7.82 -10.53
C ASP A 19 -1.62 -8.71 -9.35
N THR A 20 -2.91 -9.06 -9.28
CA THR A 20 -3.47 -9.91 -8.21
C THR A 20 -3.18 -11.38 -8.44
N THR A 21 -1.91 -11.71 -8.63
CA THR A 21 -1.42 -13.06 -8.91
C THR A 21 -0.38 -13.47 -7.87
N GLY A 22 0.07 -14.74 -7.94
CA GLY A 22 1.08 -15.27 -7.04
C GLY A 22 0.72 -15.06 -5.57
N ARG A 23 1.59 -14.36 -4.84
CA ARG A 23 1.44 -14.14 -3.39
C ARG A 23 0.32 -13.16 -3.01
N LEU A 24 -0.23 -12.40 -3.97
CA LEU A 24 -1.39 -11.53 -3.74
C LEU A 24 -2.73 -12.23 -3.96
N ALA A 25 -2.76 -13.37 -4.67
CA ALA A 25 -4.01 -14.01 -5.06
C ALA A 25 -4.88 -14.38 -3.84
N ALA A 26 -4.31 -15.13 -2.89
CA ALA A 26 -5.02 -15.58 -1.70
C ALA A 26 -5.53 -14.43 -0.79
N PRO A 27 -4.69 -13.45 -0.38
CA PRO A 27 -5.17 -12.36 0.48
C PRO A 27 -6.22 -11.48 -0.22
N CYS A 28 -6.10 -11.24 -1.53
CA CYS A 28 -7.11 -10.49 -2.28
C CYS A 28 -8.44 -11.26 -2.36
N GLN A 29 -8.40 -12.55 -2.68
CA GLN A 29 -9.61 -13.39 -2.74
C GLN A 29 -10.32 -13.49 -1.39
N ALA A 30 -9.58 -13.59 -0.29
CA ALA A 30 -10.14 -13.69 1.05
C ALA A 30 -11.04 -12.51 1.45
N VAL A 31 -10.84 -11.33 0.84
CA VAL A 31 -11.63 -10.12 1.07
C VAL A 31 -12.49 -9.74 -0.14
N GLY A 32 -12.58 -10.59 -1.16
CA GLY A 32 -13.43 -10.36 -2.34
C GLY A 32 -12.84 -9.41 -3.38
N ILE A 33 -11.54 -9.13 -3.36
CA ILE A 33 -10.85 -8.41 -4.45
C ILE A 33 -10.66 -9.38 -5.62
N THR A 34 -11.45 -9.19 -6.68
CA THR A 34 -11.44 -10.03 -7.90
C THR A 34 -10.83 -9.34 -9.12
N ALA A 35 -10.56 -8.03 -9.03
CA ALA A 35 -9.90 -7.28 -10.09
C ALA A 35 -8.51 -7.85 -10.38
N HIS A 36 -8.10 -7.88 -11.65
CA HIS A 36 -6.76 -8.37 -12.06
C HIS A 36 -5.61 -7.53 -11.52
N ARG A 37 -5.89 -6.30 -11.10
CA ARG A 37 -4.91 -5.35 -10.55
C ARG A 37 -5.39 -4.80 -9.22
N ALA A 38 -4.44 -4.69 -8.30
CA ALA A 38 -4.62 -4.06 -7.01
C ALA A 38 -3.67 -2.86 -6.87
N LEU A 39 -4.07 -1.91 -6.04
CA LEU A 39 -3.17 -0.91 -5.48
C LEU A 39 -2.60 -1.49 -4.19
N LEU A 40 -1.27 -1.53 -4.08
CA LEU A 40 -0.60 -1.74 -2.80
C LEU A 40 -0.32 -0.37 -2.18
N VAL A 41 -0.70 -0.20 -0.92
CA VAL A 41 -0.77 1.09 -0.26
C VAL A 41 -0.18 1.01 1.15
N ALA A 42 0.64 1.99 1.54
CA ALA A 42 1.15 2.10 2.91
C ALA A 42 1.31 3.56 3.33
N ALA A 43 0.98 3.85 4.59
CA ALA A 43 1.26 5.14 5.24
C ALA A 43 2.58 5.01 6.01
N THR A 44 3.64 5.65 5.50
CA THR A 44 5.01 5.52 6.02
C THR A 44 5.88 6.68 5.53
N ASP A 45 6.81 7.15 6.35
CA ASP A 45 7.89 8.06 5.96
C ASP A 45 9.06 7.33 5.26
N ASP A 46 9.18 6.02 5.47
CA ASP A 46 10.17 5.16 4.82
C ASP A 46 9.62 4.55 3.51
N VAL A 47 9.89 5.24 2.40
CA VAL A 47 9.53 4.76 1.05
C VAL A 47 10.38 3.56 0.61
N ASP A 48 11.59 3.38 1.14
CA ASP A 48 12.45 2.26 0.75
C ASP A 48 11.97 0.96 1.41
N ALA A 49 11.51 1.02 2.66
CA ALA A 49 10.78 -0.08 3.28
C ALA A 49 9.51 -0.44 2.51
N PHE A 50 8.77 0.56 2.00
CA PHE A 50 7.61 0.30 1.13
C PHE A 50 8.01 -0.47 -0.13
N VAL A 51 9.04 0.00 -0.85
CA VAL A 51 9.54 -0.66 -2.07
C VAL A 51 10.00 -2.09 -1.80
N ALA A 52 10.74 -2.31 -0.70
CA ALA A 52 11.18 -3.65 -0.31
C ALA A 52 9.99 -4.56 0.03
N ALA A 53 8.99 -4.06 0.75
CA ALA A 53 7.80 -4.82 1.12
C ALA A 53 6.97 -5.23 -0.11
N VAL A 54 6.75 -4.32 -1.07
CA VAL A 54 5.96 -4.66 -2.28
C VAL A 54 6.67 -5.65 -3.20
N ALA A 55 8.01 -5.68 -3.19
CA ALA A 55 8.79 -6.67 -3.95
C ALA A 55 8.49 -8.12 -3.52
N ARG A 56 8.12 -8.35 -2.24
CA ARG A 56 7.67 -9.66 -1.71
C ARG A 56 6.48 -10.22 -2.50
N PHE A 57 5.68 -9.33 -3.09
CA PHE A 57 4.46 -9.61 -3.82
C PHE A 57 4.66 -9.60 -5.35
N GLY A 58 5.91 -9.63 -5.82
CA GLY A 58 6.23 -9.72 -7.24
C GLY A 58 6.25 -8.37 -7.97
N VAL A 59 6.09 -7.25 -7.24
CA VAL A 59 6.17 -5.92 -7.82
C VAL A 59 7.64 -5.58 -8.07
N THR A 60 8.00 -5.38 -9.34
CA THR A 60 9.32 -4.88 -9.71
C THR A 60 9.26 -3.36 -9.79
N VAL A 61 9.89 -2.69 -8.83
CA VAL A 61 10.03 -1.23 -8.83
C VAL A 61 11.42 -0.87 -9.34
N PRO A 62 11.55 -0.18 -10.48
CA PRO A 62 12.85 0.25 -10.99
C PRO A 62 13.54 1.20 -10.01
N SER A 63 14.86 1.06 -9.89
CA SER A 63 15.70 1.95 -9.09
C SER A 63 15.51 3.41 -9.48
N ARG A 64 15.60 4.31 -8.49
CA ARG A 64 15.55 5.77 -8.74
C ARG A 64 16.63 6.17 -9.73
N ARG A 65 16.29 6.99 -10.73
CA ARG A 65 17.31 7.66 -11.55
C ARG A 65 17.89 8.82 -10.75
N ARG A 66 19.10 9.23 -11.11
CA ARG A 66 19.75 10.40 -10.48
C ARG A 66 18.89 11.64 -10.70
N GLY A 67 18.36 12.21 -9.61
CA GLY A 67 17.50 13.40 -9.64
C GLY A 67 16.02 13.13 -9.37
N ASP A 68 15.58 11.87 -9.39
CA ASP A 68 14.20 11.50 -9.05
C ASP A 68 14.00 11.42 -7.54
N LEU A 69 12.92 12.02 -7.05
CA LEU A 69 12.55 11.95 -5.63
C LEU A 69 12.03 10.55 -5.25
N LEU A 70 11.35 9.87 -6.18
CA LEU A 70 10.69 8.59 -5.95
C LEU A 70 11.09 7.56 -7.03
N PRO A 71 11.05 6.25 -6.70
CA PRO A 71 11.21 5.20 -7.70
C PRO A 71 10.09 5.23 -8.74
N ALA A 72 10.39 4.80 -9.96
CA ALA A 72 9.40 4.79 -11.04
C ALA A 72 8.20 3.88 -10.68
N GLY A 73 6.98 4.39 -10.88
CA GLY A 73 5.74 3.66 -10.58
C GLY A 73 5.27 3.75 -9.12
N VAL A 74 6.09 4.30 -8.21
CA VAL A 74 5.66 4.67 -6.86
C VAL A 74 5.10 6.09 -6.90
N VAL A 75 3.86 6.26 -6.43
CA VAL A 75 3.18 7.56 -6.39
C VAL A 75 2.67 7.87 -4.99
N GLN A 76 2.57 9.15 -4.65
CA GLN A 76 1.91 9.58 -3.43
C GLN A 76 0.39 9.63 -3.66
N ALA A 77 -0.39 8.97 -2.80
CA ALA A 77 -1.84 9.09 -2.80
C ALA A 77 -2.27 10.46 -2.26
N VAL A 78 -3.24 11.06 -2.95
CA VAL A 78 -3.91 12.30 -2.53
C VAL A 78 -5.43 12.14 -2.42
N PHE A 79 -5.96 10.95 -2.78
CA PHE A 79 -7.38 10.68 -2.71
C PHE A 79 -7.79 10.33 -1.27
N ASP A 80 -8.61 11.18 -0.66
CA ASP A 80 -8.92 11.13 0.78
C ASP A 80 -9.38 9.75 1.28
N PRO A 81 -10.25 8.98 0.60
CA PRO A 81 -10.63 7.65 1.07
C PRO A 81 -9.47 6.65 1.16
N ILE A 82 -8.48 6.74 0.26
CA ILE A 82 -7.26 5.91 0.33
C ILE A 82 -6.37 6.42 1.47
N VAL A 83 -6.19 7.74 1.55
CA VAL A 83 -5.31 8.37 2.53
C VAL A 83 -5.80 8.15 3.95
N GLY A 84 -7.09 8.38 4.23
CA GLY A 84 -7.71 8.19 5.53
C GLY A 84 -7.60 6.75 6.02
N THR A 85 -8.10 5.80 5.22
CA THR A 85 -8.08 4.36 5.57
C THR A 85 -6.66 3.86 5.85
N THR A 86 -5.68 4.28 5.06
CA THR A 86 -4.30 3.82 5.23
C THR A 86 -3.64 4.45 6.45
N ARG A 87 -3.93 5.73 6.74
CA ARG A 87 -3.38 6.43 7.92
C ARG A 87 -3.95 5.94 9.25
N GLU A 88 -5.15 5.36 9.24
CA GLU A 88 -5.70 4.65 10.41
C GLU A 88 -4.91 3.36 10.73
N ARG A 89 -4.09 2.88 9.79
CA ARG A 89 -3.29 1.64 9.90
C ARG A 89 -1.82 1.92 9.54
N PRO A 90 -1.14 2.82 10.28
CA PRO A 90 0.23 3.21 9.96
C PRO A 90 1.16 2.00 10.03
N GLY A 91 2.14 1.93 9.12
CA GLY A 91 3.08 0.81 9.06
C GLY A 91 2.48 -0.52 8.58
N ARG A 92 1.23 -0.55 8.11
CA ARG A 92 0.65 -1.72 7.45
C ARG A 92 0.75 -1.59 5.93
N LEU A 93 1.07 -2.69 5.27
CA LEU A 93 0.91 -2.79 3.82
C LEU A 93 -0.51 -3.30 3.52
N LEU A 94 -1.29 -2.52 2.78
CA LEU A 94 -2.66 -2.86 2.42
C LEU A 94 -2.78 -3.06 0.90
N ALA A 95 -3.75 -3.86 0.47
CA ALA A 95 -4.15 -3.97 -0.92
C ALA A 95 -5.64 -3.63 -1.10
N ARG A 96 -5.97 -2.93 -2.19
CA ARG A 96 -7.35 -2.68 -2.62
C ARG A 96 -7.49 -2.80 -4.13
N CYS A 97 -8.71 -2.88 -4.65
CA CYS A 97 -8.96 -2.84 -6.10
C CYS A 97 -8.31 -1.61 -6.75
N GLY A 98 -7.62 -1.83 -7.88
CA GLY A 98 -6.85 -0.81 -8.60
C GLY A 98 -7.29 -0.55 -10.04
N ASP A 99 -8.47 -1.01 -10.43
CA ASP A 99 -9.06 -0.78 -11.76
C ASP A 99 -9.79 0.56 -11.88
N GLY A 100 -9.72 1.42 -10.85
CA GLY A 100 -10.36 2.73 -10.83
C GLY A 100 -11.89 2.68 -10.70
N ARG A 101 -12.47 1.48 -10.57
CA ARG A 101 -13.83 1.32 -10.10
C ARG A 101 -13.77 1.22 -8.58
N ASP A 102 -14.75 1.81 -7.91
CA ASP A 102 -15.03 1.44 -6.53
C ASP A 102 -15.46 -0.01 -6.57
N GLY A 103 -14.50 -0.94 -6.48
CA GLY A 103 -14.70 -2.38 -6.40
C GLY A 103 -15.36 -2.76 -5.07
N ALA A 104 -16.39 -2.00 -4.72
CA ALA A 104 -17.20 -2.15 -3.53
C ALA A 104 -17.98 -3.45 -3.65
N VAL A 105 -17.95 -4.21 -2.58
CA VAL A 105 -18.72 -5.43 -2.40
C VAL A 105 -19.87 -5.11 -1.45
N LEU A 106 -21.00 -5.80 -1.62
CA LEU A 106 -22.10 -5.70 -0.66
C LEU A 106 -21.77 -6.55 0.57
N VAL A 107 -21.72 -5.91 1.73
CA VAL A 107 -21.58 -6.56 3.04
C VAL A 107 -22.80 -6.13 3.86
N ASP A 108 -23.65 -7.09 4.21
CA ASP A 108 -24.90 -6.85 4.97
C ASP A 108 -25.81 -5.75 4.39
N GLY A 109 -25.75 -5.53 3.07
CA GLY A 109 -26.54 -4.51 2.35
C GLY A 109 -25.82 -3.19 2.10
N ASP A 110 -24.65 -2.98 2.71
CA ASP A 110 -23.83 -1.79 2.53
C ASP A 110 -22.73 -2.02 1.49
N LEU A 111 -22.47 -1.01 0.64
CA LEU A 111 -21.35 -1.02 -0.29
C LEU A 111 -20.06 -0.71 0.45
N VAL A 112 -19.19 -1.71 0.59
CA VAL A 112 -17.91 -1.61 1.29
C VAL A 112 -16.77 -1.84 0.31
N VAL A 113 -15.79 -0.93 0.27
CA VAL A 113 -14.56 -1.15 -0.49
C VAL A 113 -13.65 -2.10 0.28
N PRO A 114 -13.35 -3.30 -0.24
CA PRO A 114 -12.54 -4.28 0.46
C PRO A 114 -11.07 -3.85 0.49
N TRP A 115 -10.43 -4.12 1.63
CA TRP A 115 -9.00 -3.95 1.83
C TRP A 115 -8.40 -5.23 2.40
N ALA A 116 -7.40 -5.78 1.74
CA ALA A 116 -6.59 -6.86 2.30
C ALA A 116 -5.46 -6.25 3.13
N ASP A 117 -5.29 -6.71 4.37
CA ASP A 117 -4.11 -6.41 5.16
C ASP A 117 -3.04 -7.47 4.86
N LEU A 118 -1.92 -7.03 4.28
CA LEU A 118 -0.83 -7.91 3.85
C LEU A 118 0.24 -8.11 4.91
N GLY A 119 0.20 -7.35 6.01
CA GLY A 119 1.13 -7.47 7.11
C GLY A 119 1.82 -6.17 7.53
N ASP A 120 2.74 -6.33 8.46
CA ASP A 120 3.61 -5.26 8.95
C ASP A 120 4.66 -4.90 7.90
N LEU A 121 4.77 -3.62 7.57
CA LEU A 121 5.60 -3.12 6.48
C LEU A 121 7.08 -3.43 6.73
N THR A 122 7.58 -3.16 7.94
CA THR A 122 8.98 -3.33 8.28
C THR A 122 9.36 -4.81 8.32
N ALA A 123 8.48 -5.68 8.83
CA ALA A 123 8.69 -7.12 8.81
C ALA A 123 8.74 -7.67 7.38
N LEU A 124 7.85 -7.22 6.50
CA LEU A 124 7.83 -7.60 5.08
C LEU A 124 9.10 -7.13 4.36
N ALA A 125 9.53 -5.88 4.61
CA ALA A 125 10.76 -5.32 4.06
C ALA A 125 12.00 -6.11 4.51
N ALA A 126 12.09 -6.43 5.80
CA ALA A 126 13.21 -7.20 6.36
C ALA A 126 13.25 -8.64 5.80
N GLU A 127 12.09 -9.25 5.56
CA GLU A 127 12.02 -10.58 4.94
C GLU A 127 12.45 -10.55 3.46
N ALA A 128 12.04 -9.51 2.71
CA ALA A 128 12.47 -9.32 1.34
C ALA A 128 14.01 -9.20 1.24
N ALA A 129 14.63 -8.44 2.14
CA ALA A 129 16.08 -8.30 2.22
C ALA A 129 16.79 -9.65 2.49
N ARG A 130 16.24 -10.50 3.37
CA ARG A 130 16.80 -11.84 3.64
C ARG A 130 16.69 -12.80 2.45
N THR A 131 15.70 -12.62 1.59
CA THR A 131 15.47 -13.54 0.46
C THR A 131 16.32 -13.16 -0.77
N ALA A 132 16.91 -11.95 -0.77
CA ALA A 132 17.73 -11.44 -1.86
C ALA A 132 19.25 -11.62 -1.64
N ALA A 133 19.67 -12.08 -0.45
CA ALA A 133 21.06 -12.37 -0.08
C ALA A 133 21.40 -13.85 -0.25
#